data_AF-A0A955Z4H7-F1
#
_entry.id   AF-A0A955Z4H7-F1
#
_cell.length_a   1.000
_cell.length_b   1.000
_cell.length_c   1.000
_cell.angle_alpha   90.00
_cell.angle_beta   90.00
_cell.angle_gamma   90.00
#
_symmetry.space_group_name_H-M   'P 1'
#
loop_
_entity.id
_entity.type
_entity.pdbx_description
1 polymer ?
#
loop_
_entity_poly.entity_id
_entity_poly.type
_entity_poly.pdbx_seq_one_letter_code
_entity_poly.pdbx_strand_id
1 'polypeptide(L)'
;MNGPTPSPTPRLAQALSGLVLFAALVSAIGLAFAQPAADSSAAASASASGSASAPSPTPAAAPAGAAPAGNAPAGNAPAGNALGAHVTSAKLDHGFAPLMGDAPVPAKWLPPGSFEHDPGPSSVIFPPQSITLRFNHKFHVQTQKLKCETCHKAVTTSESSQDILTPKPAVCDDCHGTDHNNLAAVAAGDDDLGKCNFCHVGYKDGDGNKVARLHIPRPNLVFNHKKHLTRNINCRQCHGEVQELELATRDQLPRMRGCFGCHQMPDAASRGEAKSACETCHLKGGTKEGGRMATLFADGQLKPPRWLHNAGHDPDFIQRHKMVAANDSQFCANCHKEDFCVACHDGRVRPRNIHPNDYLSMHPIEARQASQRCTSCHREQSFCLGCHQRLGVSMTGPPGVKESGRFHPPKTEWSDPPRRPGHHSWEAMRNLNACVACHTERDCVICHGGQGIGGGFNPHTNGFAGGCATQLRRNPRPCFVCHDPGSQVLAPCR
;
A
#
# COMPACT_ATOMS: atom_id res chain seq x y z
N MET A 1 -6.73 73.65 -24.48
CA MET A 1 -7.35 73.50 -25.81
C MET A 1 -8.12 72.19 -25.81
N ASN A 2 -9.44 72.29 -25.98
CA ASN A 2 -10.49 71.31 -26.32
C ASN A 2 -10.30 69.81 -26.00
N GLY A 3 -11.22 69.29 -25.15
CA GLY A 3 -11.52 67.86 -24.94
C GLY A 3 -12.35 67.24 -26.08
N PRO A 4 -13.28 66.27 -25.87
CA PRO A 4 -13.76 65.65 -24.61
C PRO A 4 -13.85 64.08 -24.66
N THR A 5 -13.70 63.35 -23.54
CA THR A 5 -14.70 62.54 -22.74
C THR A 5 -15.52 61.46 -23.48
N PRO A 6 -16.25 60.51 -22.82
CA PRO A 6 -16.05 59.77 -21.56
C PRO A 6 -16.40 58.24 -21.60
N SER A 7 -15.88 57.49 -20.60
CA SER A 7 -16.53 56.59 -19.60
C SER A 7 -17.72 55.61 -19.95
N PRO A 8 -18.30 54.84 -18.99
CA PRO A 8 -17.75 53.57 -18.49
C PRO A 8 -18.80 52.41 -18.35
N THR A 9 -18.29 51.22 -17.96
CA THR A 9 -18.82 50.05 -17.19
C THR A 9 -20.20 50.13 -16.44
N PRO A 10 -20.67 49.09 -15.69
CA PRO A 10 -20.81 47.63 -15.90
C PRO A 10 -22.19 47.07 -15.37
N ARG A 11 -22.32 45.72 -15.29
CA ARG A 11 -23.13 44.87 -14.35
C ARG A 11 -24.45 44.21 -14.81
N LEU A 12 -24.42 42.87 -14.61
CA LEU A 12 -25.38 41.96 -13.96
C LEU A 12 -26.81 41.71 -14.52
N ALA A 13 -27.12 40.39 -14.47
CA ALA A 13 -28.34 39.75 -13.95
C ALA A 13 -29.52 39.42 -14.88
N GLN A 14 -29.82 38.10 -14.84
CA GLN A 14 -31.13 37.46 -14.64
C GLN A 14 -32.22 37.49 -15.73
N ALA A 15 -32.52 36.27 -16.21
CA ALA A 15 -33.80 35.55 -16.12
C ALA A 15 -35.02 35.95 -16.99
N LEU A 16 -35.87 34.93 -17.19
CA LEU A 16 -37.27 34.91 -17.70
C LEU A 16 -37.38 34.97 -19.24
N SER A 17 -38.25 34.25 -19.94
CA SER A 17 -39.37 33.34 -19.65
C SER A 17 -39.75 32.64 -20.97
N GLY A 18 -40.41 31.48 -20.92
CA GLY A 18 -41.00 30.85 -22.11
C GLY A 18 -41.85 29.64 -21.79
N LEU A 19 -43.16 29.80 -21.96
CA LEU A 19 -44.27 29.01 -21.43
C LEU A 19 -44.75 27.91 -22.41
N VAL A 20 -45.21 26.78 -21.84
CA VAL A 20 -46.47 26.05 -22.14
C VAL A 20 -46.65 25.15 -23.39
N LEU A 21 -47.03 23.89 -23.05
CA LEU A 21 -47.86 22.87 -23.73
C LEU A 21 -47.56 22.45 -25.18
N PHE A 22 -47.43 21.13 -25.41
CA PHE A 22 -48.50 20.32 -26.03
C PHE A 22 -48.21 18.81 -25.98
N ALA A 23 -49.25 18.08 -25.55
CA ALA A 23 -49.71 16.73 -25.92
C ALA A 23 -48.75 15.54 -26.13
N ALA A 24 -49.15 14.45 -25.47
CA ALA A 24 -48.80 13.07 -25.73
C ALA A 24 -49.12 12.60 -27.15
N LEU A 25 -48.31 11.67 -27.68
CA LEU A 25 -48.80 10.62 -28.57
C LEU A 25 -47.90 9.37 -28.53
N VAL A 26 -48.60 8.26 -28.33
CA VAL A 26 -48.21 6.86 -28.34
C VAL A 26 -47.61 6.45 -29.68
N SER A 27 -46.56 5.62 -29.69
CA SER A 27 -46.47 4.46 -30.58
C SER A 27 -45.32 3.54 -30.20
N ALA A 28 -45.69 2.34 -29.79
CA ALA A 28 -44.83 1.17 -29.75
C ALA A 28 -44.50 0.71 -31.17
N ILE A 29 -43.22 0.43 -31.45
CA ILE A 29 -42.82 -0.49 -32.51
C ILE A 29 -41.74 -1.39 -31.93
N GLY A 30 -42.12 -2.64 -31.68
CA GLY A 30 -41.19 -3.73 -31.52
C GLY A 30 -40.64 -4.15 -32.88
N LEU A 31 -39.35 -4.43 -32.95
CA LEU A 31 -38.82 -5.39 -33.90
C LEU A 31 -37.81 -6.27 -33.17
N ALA A 32 -38.21 -7.52 -33.00
CA ALA A 32 -37.33 -8.64 -32.74
C ALA A 32 -36.43 -8.87 -33.97
N PHE A 33 -35.14 -9.11 -33.74
CA PHE A 33 -34.31 -9.85 -34.69
C PHE A 33 -33.70 -11.05 -33.97
N ALA A 34 -34.03 -12.21 -34.52
CA ALA A 34 -33.54 -13.53 -34.13
C ALA A 34 -32.10 -13.77 -34.62
N GLN A 35 -31.51 -14.81 -34.04
CA GLN A 35 -30.12 -15.30 -34.06
C GLN A 35 -29.54 -15.59 -35.47
N PRO A 36 -28.27 -16.03 -35.56
CA PRO A 36 -28.05 -17.47 -35.47
C PRO A 36 -26.90 -17.90 -34.55
N ALA A 37 -27.11 -19.08 -33.97
CA ALA A 37 -26.11 -19.89 -33.30
C ALA A 37 -25.08 -20.45 -34.29
N ALA A 38 -23.87 -20.68 -33.79
CA ALA A 38 -22.95 -21.66 -34.37
C ALA A 38 -22.33 -22.44 -33.20
N ASP A 39 -22.72 -23.72 -33.12
CA ASP A 39 -22.07 -24.77 -32.37
C ASP A 39 -20.64 -24.99 -32.89
N SER A 40 -19.70 -25.36 -32.02
CA SER A 40 -19.25 -26.76 -31.89
C SER A 40 -17.94 -26.93 -31.09
N SER A 41 -18.05 -27.79 -30.06
CA SER A 41 -17.13 -28.86 -29.65
C SER A 41 -15.68 -28.57 -29.24
N ALA A 42 -15.47 -28.74 -27.92
CA ALA A 42 -14.66 -29.79 -27.30
C ALA A 42 -13.15 -29.90 -27.61
N ALA A 43 -12.33 -29.72 -26.56
CA ALA A 43 -11.50 -30.79 -26.01
C ALA A 43 -10.84 -30.32 -24.70
N ALA A 44 -11.44 -30.72 -23.57
CA ALA A 44 -10.78 -30.70 -22.27
C ALA A 44 -10.00 -32.00 -22.11
N SER A 45 -8.67 -31.92 -22.04
CA SER A 45 -7.82 -33.05 -21.62
C SER A 45 -7.61 -32.96 -20.11
N ALA A 46 -8.41 -33.74 -19.38
CA ALA A 46 -8.14 -34.13 -18.02
C ALA A 46 -7.03 -35.20 -18.02
N SER A 47 -5.94 -34.95 -17.30
CA SER A 47 -5.00 -35.98 -16.86
C SER A 47 -5.13 -36.11 -15.35
N ALA A 48 -5.86 -37.15 -14.94
CA ALA A 48 -5.85 -37.68 -13.60
C ALA A 48 -4.57 -38.52 -13.41
N SER A 49 -3.81 -38.21 -12.37
CA SER A 49 -2.88 -39.15 -11.75
C SER A 49 -3.06 -39.02 -10.26
N GLY A 50 -3.87 -39.92 -9.71
CA GLY A 50 -4.05 -40.10 -8.28
C GLY A 50 -2.80 -40.70 -7.65
N SER A 51 -2.49 -40.27 -6.44
CA SER A 51 -1.71 -41.02 -5.46
C SER A 51 -2.14 -40.53 -4.08
N ALA A 52 -3.01 -41.31 -3.47
CA ALA A 52 -3.36 -41.20 -2.07
C ALA A 52 -2.15 -41.60 -1.20
N SER A 53 -1.95 -40.89 -0.10
CA SER A 53 -1.60 -41.45 1.21
C SER A 53 -1.42 -40.33 2.23
N ALA A 54 -2.41 -40.18 3.12
CA ALA A 54 -2.20 -39.70 4.48
C ALA A 54 -1.56 -40.84 5.29
N PRO A 55 -0.82 -40.57 6.39
CA PRO A 55 -1.53 -40.39 7.66
C PRO A 55 -0.87 -39.41 8.66
N SER A 56 -1.68 -38.94 9.59
CA SER A 56 -1.34 -38.57 10.97
C SER A 56 -2.58 -38.94 11.81
N PRO A 57 -2.54 -39.14 13.14
CA PRO A 57 -1.55 -38.65 14.12
C PRO A 57 -1.18 -39.67 15.22
N THR A 58 -0.23 -39.35 16.11
CA THR A 58 -0.31 -39.51 17.59
C THR A 58 0.98 -39.04 18.30
N PRO A 59 0.91 -38.70 19.61
CA PRO A 59 1.80 -37.75 20.26
C PRO A 59 2.96 -38.41 21.02
N ALA A 60 4.05 -37.67 21.23
CA ALA A 60 5.15 -38.11 22.09
C ALA A 60 5.50 -37.05 23.14
N ALA A 61 5.72 -37.58 24.34
CA ALA A 61 5.89 -36.97 25.64
C ALA A 61 7.09 -36.00 25.82
N ALA A 62 6.96 -35.18 26.86
CA ALA A 62 8.02 -34.41 27.52
C ALA A 62 9.11 -35.30 28.16
N PRO A 63 10.20 -34.68 28.63
CA PRO A 63 10.48 -34.81 30.06
C PRO A 63 10.86 -33.49 30.77
N ALA A 64 10.81 -33.61 32.09
CA ALA A 64 10.92 -32.59 33.12
C ALA A 64 12.35 -32.12 33.47
N GLY A 65 12.42 -31.01 34.20
CA GLY A 65 13.58 -30.53 34.98
C GLY A 65 13.27 -29.14 35.57
N ALA A 66 12.63 -29.06 36.74
CA ALA A 66 13.23 -28.90 38.07
C ALA A 66 13.54 -27.42 38.45
N ALA A 67 12.79 -26.93 39.45
CA ALA A 67 13.03 -25.71 40.22
C ALA A 67 14.15 -25.90 41.27
N PRO A 68 14.65 -24.82 41.91
CA PRO A 68 14.15 -24.40 43.25
C PRO A 68 14.02 -22.85 43.39
N ALA A 69 13.04 -22.26 44.08
CA ALA A 69 12.70 -22.19 45.53
C ALA A 69 13.44 -21.11 46.35
N GLY A 70 12.65 -20.32 47.10
CA GLY A 70 13.04 -19.43 48.22
C GLY A 70 12.75 -17.94 47.96
N ASN A 71 12.14 -17.14 48.83
CA ASN A 71 11.55 -17.31 50.16
C ASN A 71 10.67 -16.07 50.46
N ALA A 72 9.55 -16.27 51.13
CA ALA A 72 8.81 -15.23 51.86
C ALA A 72 9.08 -15.37 53.37
N PRO A 73 8.78 -14.34 54.19
CA PRO A 73 8.22 -14.63 55.50
C PRO A 73 6.94 -13.84 55.80
N ALA A 74 6.18 -14.42 56.73
CA ALA A 74 4.82 -14.10 57.15
C ALA A 74 4.75 -13.34 58.50
N GLY A 75 3.52 -12.94 58.86
CA GLY A 75 3.05 -12.63 60.22
C GLY A 75 2.35 -11.26 60.27
N ASN A 76 1.21 -11.02 60.94
CA ASN A 76 0.27 -11.80 61.76
C ASN A 76 -1.04 -10.96 61.84
N ALA A 77 -2.21 -11.59 62.02
CA ALA A 77 -3.47 -10.95 62.44
C ALA A 77 -3.55 -10.90 64.00
N PRO A 78 -4.46 -10.14 64.66
CA PRO A 78 -5.89 -10.53 64.72
C PRO A 78 -6.98 -9.42 64.90
N ALA A 79 -8.19 -9.80 64.51
CA ALA A 79 -9.54 -9.58 65.09
C ALA A 79 -10.11 -8.19 65.47
N GLY A 80 -11.32 -7.91 64.97
CA GLY A 80 -12.27 -6.93 65.52
C GLY A 80 -13.50 -6.72 64.63
N ASN A 81 -14.68 -7.14 65.09
CA ASN A 81 -15.94 -7.24 64.36
C ASN A 81 -16.75 -5.93 64.47
N ALA A 82 -17.22 -5.32 63.36
CA ALA A 82 -18.31 -4.34 63.38
C ALA A 82 -18.95 -4.16 61.98
N LEU A 83 -20.28 -4.28 61.94
CA LEU A 83 -21.13 -4.19 60.77
C LEU A 83 -21.11 -2.81 60.11
N GLY A 84 -20.74 -2.81 58.82
CA GLY A 84 -20.96 -1.75 57.86
C GLY A 84 -20.45 -2.29 56.54
N ALA A 85 -21.31 -2.41 55.52
CA ALA A 85 -20.93 -2.95 54.22
C ALA A 85 -19.97 -1.98 53.50
N HIS A 86 -18.73 -1.94 53.96
CA HIS A 86 -17.60 -1.44 53.19
C HIS A 86 -17.39 -2.41 52.05
N VAL A 87 -17.63 -1.94 50.83
CA VAL A 87 -17.00 -2.53 49.65
C VAL A 87 -15.51 -2.42 49.90
N THR A 88 -14.89 -3.52 50.36
CA THR A 88 -13.45 -3.60 50.49
C THR A 88 -12.86 -3.37 49.12
N SER A 89 -11.92 -2.43 49.04
CA SER A 89 -11.07 -2.10 47.91
C SER A 89 -10.24 -3.31 47.46
N ALA A 90 -10.90 -4.32 46.88
CA ALA A 90 -10.29 -5.08 45.81
C ALA A 90 -9.96 -4.05 44.73
N LYS A 91 -8.67 -3.88 44.46
CA LYS A 91 -8.11 -3.02 43.40
C LYS A 91 -9.11 -2.96 42.25
N LEU A 92 -9.80 -1.84 42.11
CA LEU A 92 -10.85 -1.70 41.11
C LEU A 92 -10.13 -1.65 39.74
N ASP A 93 -9.87 -2.80 39.12
CA ASP A 93 -9.13 -2.96 37.85
C ASP A 93 -10.06 -2.81 36.63
N HIS A 94 -11.03 -1.89 36.71
CA HIS A 94 -12.05 -1.64 35.70
C HIS A 94 -11.92 -0.26 35.07
N GLY A 95 -12.24 -0.10 33.79
CA GLY A 95 -12.28 1.20 33.12
C GLY A 95 -10.91 1.77 32.75
N PHE A 96 -9.88 0.94 32.78
CA PHE A 96 -8.54 1.25 32.24
C PHE A 96 -8.30 0.60 30.87
N ALA A 97 -9.13 -0.37 30.50
CA ALA A 97 -9.08 -1.12 29.25
C ALA A 97 -10.49 -1.29 28.69
N PRO A 98 -10.65 -1.67 27.40
CA PRO A 98 -11.97 -1.91 26.81
C PRO A 98 -12.80 -2.92 27.57
N LEU A 99 -12.15 -3.96 28.09
CA LEU A 99 -12.74 -4.99 28.93
C LEU A 99 -11.82 -5.28 30.10
N MET A 100 -12.42 -5.80 31.16
CA MET A 100 -11.72 -6.18 32.38
C MET A 100 -10.58 -7.18 32.09
N GLY A 101 -9.42 -6.98 32.72
CA GLY A 101 -8.25 -7.86 32.58
C GLY A 101 -7.63 -7.89 31.18
N ASP A 102 -7.73 -6.79 30.41
CA ASP A 102 -7.22 -6.65 29.04
C ASP A 102 -7.77 -7.70 28.05
N ALA A 103 -8.99 -8.21 28.33
CA ALA A 103 -9.64 -9.16 27.45
C ALA A 103 -9.86 -8.56 26.04
N PRO A 104 -9.66 -9.35 24.96
CA PRO A 104 -9.85 -8.85 23.60
C PRO A 104 -11.32 -8.52 23.35
N VAL A 105 -11.55 -7.39 22.67
CA VAL A 105 -12.91 -6.98 22.28
C VAL A 105 -13.46 -7.97 21.24
N PRO A 106 -14.64 -8.58 21.46
CA PRO A 106 -15.29 -9.44 20.49
C PRO A 106 -15.47 -8.76 19.13
N ALA A 107 -15.18 -9.46 18.04
CA ALA A 107 -15.29 -8.90 16.69
C ALA A 107 -16.69 -8.32 16.38
N LYS A 108 -17.76 -8.94 16.91
CA LYS A 108 -19.14 -8.44 16.80
C LYS A 108 -19.41 -7.09 17.47
N TRP A 109 -18.52 -6.65 18.36
CA TRP A 109 -18.61 -5.37 19.06
C TRP A 109 -17.77 -4.28 18.40
N LEU A 110 -16.92 -4.63 17.44
CA LEU A 110 -16.13 -3.67 16.70
C LEU A 110 -16.99 -2.90 15.68
N PRO A 111 -16.57 -1.68 15.31
CA PRO A 111 -17.19 -0.89 14.25
C PRO A 111 -17.38 -1.65 12.92
N PRO A 112 -18.40 -1.29 12.12
CA PRO A 112 -18.54 -1.81 10.76
C PRO A 112 -17.30 -1.57 9.91
N GLY A 113 -16.98 -2.57 9.08
CA GLY A 113 -15.80 -2.59 8.25
C GLY A 113 -14.53 -3.09 8.94
N SER A 114 -14.58 -3.40 10.23
CA SER A 114 -13.57 -4.23 10.92
C SER A 114 -13.60 -5.66 10.36
N PHE A 115 -12.48 -6.37 10.45
CA PHE A 115 -12.31 -7.72 9.89
C PHE A 115 -11.46 -8.61 10.83
N GLU A 116 -11.33 -9.89 10.50
CA GLU A 116 -10.53 -10.83 11.28
C GLU A 116 -9.05 -10.39 11.30
N HIS A 117 -8.47 -10.29 12.50
CA HIS A 117 -7.14 -9.69 12.71
C HIS A 117 -7.02 -8.23 12.23
N ASP A 118 -8.10 -7.44 12.34
CA ASP A 118 -8.05 -5.99 12.07
C ASP A 118 -7.04 -5.29 12.99
N PRO A 119 -6.01 -4.61 12.44
CA PRO A 119 -5.00 -3.90 13.22
C PRO A 119 -5.52 -2.59 13.83
N GLY A 120 -6.81 -2.33 13.74
CA GLY A 120 -7.42 -1.08 14.17
C GLY A 120 -7.60 -0.12 13.00
N PRO A 121 -8.12 1.09 13.26
CA PRO A 121 -8.26 2.08 12.20
C PRO A 121 -6.87 2.61 11.80
N SER A 122 -6.79 3.26 10.64
CA SER A 122 -5.52 3.86 10.17
C SER A 122 -5.00 4.86 11.20
N SER A 123 -3.74 4.69 11.64
CA SER A 123 -3.05 5.63 12.52
C SER A 123 -2.80 6.98 11.87
N VAL A 124 -2.87 7.06 10.55
CA VAL A 124 -2.74 8.33 9.81
C VAL A 124 -4.08 9.08 9.80
N ILE A 125 -5.20 8.37 9.72
CA ILE A 125 -6.53 8.99 9.73
C ILE A 125 -6.99 9.30 11.16
N PHE A 126 -6.71 8.38 12.08
CA PHE A 126 -6.97 8.53 13.51
C PHE A 126 -5.65 8.38 14.24
N PRO A 127 -4.96 9.49 14.53
CA PRO A 127 -3.67 9.45 15.21
C PRO A 127 -3.72 8.78 16.59
N PRO A 128 -2.60 8.25 17.09
CA PRO A 128 -2.53 7.62 18.40
C PRO A 128 -3.01 8.55 19.51
N GLN A 129 -3.91 8.05 20.36
CA GLN A 129 -4.45 8.79 21.49
C GLN A 129 -3.76 8.40 22.80
N SER A 130 -3.75 9.31 23.78
CA SER A 130 -3.34 9.04 25.15
C SER A 130 -4.53 9.26 26.08
N ILE A 131 -5.04 8.17 26.64
CA ILE A 131 -6.14 8.21 27.62
C ILE A 131 -5.54 8.20 29.02
N THR A 132 -5.72 9.31 29.74
CA THR A 132 -5.27 9.51 31.12
C THR A 132 -6.42 9.52 32.11
N LEU A 133 -7.60 9.07 31.67
CA LEU A 133 -8.83 9.05 32.43
C LEU A 133 -9.38 7.62 32.48
N ARG A 134 -9.67 7.16 33.69
CA ARG A 134 -10.44 5.95 33.94
C ARG A 134 -11.92 6.23 33.67
N PHE A 135 -12.56 5.39 32.86
CA PHE A 135 -13.98 5.52 32.58
C PHE A 135 -14.63 4.18 32.23
N ASN A 136 -15.93 4.03 32.49
CA ASN A 136 -16.68 2.81 32.21
C ASN A 136 -18.00 3.10 31.48
N HIS A 137 -18.03 2.99 30.14
CA HIS A 137 -19.23 3.22 29.32
C HIS A 137 -20.34 2.24 29.67
N LYS A 138 -20.04 0.96 29.89
CA LYS A 138 -21.01 -0.07 30.27
C LYS A 138 -21.76 0.30 31.54
N PHE A 139 -21.05 0.77 32.56
CA PHE A 139 -21.68 1.24 33.79
C PHE A 139 -22.64 2.41 33.51
N HIS A 140 -22.15 3.47 32.85
CA HIS A 140 -22.95 4.67 32.63
C HIS A 140 -24.14 4.45 31.69
N VAL A 141 -23.96 3.67 30.61
CA VAL A 141 -25.00 3.47 29.60
C VAL A 141 -25.93 2.32 29.96
N GLN A 142 -25.41 1.16 30.39
CA GLN A 142 -26.26 0.01 30.70
C GLN A 142 -26.77 -0.02 32.13
N THR A 143 -25.97 0.39 33.11
CA THR A 143 -26.37 0.32 34.52
C THR A 143 -27.16 1.57 34.91
N GLN A 144 -26.60 2.75 34.64
CA GLN A 144 -27.23 4.04 34.95
C GLN A 144 -28.24 4.51 33.90
N LYS A 145 -28.39 3.76 32.79
CA LYS A 145 -29.36 4.04 31.70
C LYS A 145 -29.20 5.45 31.08
N LEU A 146 -27.99 6.01 31.10
CA LEU A 146 -27.71 7.30 30.49
C LEU A 146 -27.69 7.18 28.96
N LYS A 147 -28.18 8.22 28.29
CA LYS A 147 -28.10 8.34 26.84
C LYS A 147 -26.74 8.89 26.42
N CYS A 148 -26.29 8.60 25.21
CA CYS A 148 -24.99 9.06 24.68
C CYS A 148 -24.89 10.60 24.71
N GLU A 149 -25.98 11.29 24.35
CA GLU A 149 -26.02 12.75 24.24
C GLU A 149 -25.99 13.44 25.61
N THR A 150 -26.24 12.71 26.71
CA THR A 150 -26.10 13.24 28.07
C THR A 150 -24.69 13.77 28.27
N CYS A 151 -23.67 13.03 27.80
CA CYS A 151 -22.27 13.43 27.94
C CYS A 151 -21.72 14.03 26.65
N HIS A 152 -22.07 13.49 25.49
CA HIS A 152 -21.58 13.94 24.19
C HIS A 152 -22.47 15.04 23.56
N LYS A 153 -22.89 16.04 24.36
CA LYS A 153 -23.87 17.06 23.96
C LYS A 153 -23.57 17.73 22.61
N ALA A 154 -22.29 18.05 22.36
CA ALA A 154 -21.83 18.73 21.15
C ALA A 154 -21.93 17.88 19.87
N VAL A 155 -22.09 16.56 19.95
CA VAL A 155 -22.14 15.68 18.77
C VAL A 155 -23.35 15.97 17.88
N THR A 156 -24.46 16.39 18.48
CA THR A 156 -25.74 16.62 17.79
C THR A 156 -25.70 17.81 16.84
N THR A 157 -24.83 18.78 17.10
CA THR A 157 -24.67 20.00 16.31
C THR A 157 -23.35 20.06 15.56
N SER A 158 -22.48 19.06 15.73
CA SER A 158 -21.15 19.04 15.11
C SER A 158 -21.23 18.85 13.60
N GLU A 159 -20.61 19.80 12.88
CA GLU A 159 -20.55 19.81 11.43
C GLU A 159 -19.16 19.46 10.89
N SER A 160 -18.17 19.32 11.79
CA SER A 160 -16.77 19.09 11.45
C SER A 160 -16.16 17.95 12.27
N SER A 161 -15.31 17.16 11.62
CA SER A 161 -14.46 16.16 12.27
C SER A 161 -13.38 16.76 13.17
N GLN A 162 -13.14 18.08 13.06
CA GLN A 162 -12.14 18.80 13.85
C GLN A 162 -12.68 19.27 15.20
N ASP A 163 -13.99 19.11 15.44
CA ASP A 163 -14.64 19.46 16.69
C ASP A 163 -14.21 18.50 17.81
N ILE A 164 -14.05 19.02 19.04
CA ILE A 164 -13.77 18.19 20.21
C ILE A 164 -15.12 17.74 20.79
N LEU A 165 -15.49 16.50 20.52
CA LEU A 165 -16.81 15.94 20.88
C LEU A 165 -16.78 15.01 22.10
N THR A 166 -15.62 14.90 22.74
CA THR A 166 -15.50 14.25 24.04
C THR A 166 -16.10 15.14 25.14
N PRO A 167 -16.68 14.57 26.20
CA PRO A 167 -17.28 15.35 27.27
C PRO A 167 -16.24 16.27 27.92
N LYS A 168 -16.66 17.48 28.26
CA LYS A 168 -15.84 18.37 29.09
C LYS A 168 -15.88 17.90 30.55
N PRO A 169 -14.87 18.20 31.37
CA PRO A 169 -14.84 17.78 32.78
C PRO A 169 -16.08 18.19 33.58
N ALA A 170 -16.64 19.37 33.29
CA ALA A 170 -17.86 19.88 33.92
C ALA A 170 -19.10 18.98 33.75
N VAL A 171 -19.12 18.06 32.78
CA VAL A 171 -20.20 17.08 32.63
C VAL A 171 -20.17 16.03 33.74
N CYS A 172 -18.98 15.70 34.25
CA CYS A 172 -18.82 14.73 35.33
C CYS A 172 -19.29 15.33 36.68
N ASP A 173 -19.08 16.64 36.84
CA ASP A 173 -19.42 17.42 38.04
C ASP A 173 -20.92 17.36 38.37
N ASP A 174 -21.77 17.22 37.33
CA ASP A 174 -23.23 17.10 37.46
C ASP A 174 -23.66 15.87 38.30
N CYS A 175 -22.79 14.86 38.49
CA CYS A 175 -23.11 13.63 39.22
C CYS A 175 -22.06 13.21 40.26
N HIS A 176 -20.78 13.56 40.07
CA HIS A 176 -19.68 13.07 40.90
C HIS A 176 -19.28 13.99 42.06
N GLY A 177 -20.01 15.09 42.28
CA GLY A 177 -19.74 16.01 43.41
C GLY A 177 -18.39 16.74 43.32
N THR A 178 -17.80 16.81 42.12
CA THR A 178 -16.53 17.50 41.82
C THR A 178 -16.78 18.91 41.24
N ASP A 179 -15.76 19.78 41.24
CA ASP A 179 -15.82 21.09 40.55
C ASP A 179 -14.53 21.38 39.77
N HIS A 180 -14.54 21.07 38.48
CA HIS A 180 -13.38 21.32 37.62
C HIS A 180 -13.17 22.80 37.29
N ASN A 181 -14.05 23.72 37.71
CA ASN A 181 -13.86 25.16 37.54
C ASN A 181 -13.09 25.79 38.70
N ASN A 182 -13.15 25.18 39.89
CA ASN A 182 -12.42 25.63 41.07
C ASN A 182 -11.63 24.48 41.72
N LEU A 183 -10.48 24.17 41.14
CA LEU A 183 -9.59 23.11 41.61
C LEU A 183 -9.09 23.30 43.05
N ALA A 184 -9.17 24.51 43.62
CA ALA A 184 -8.78 24.77 45.00
C ALA A 184 -9.88 24.44 46.03
N ALA A 185 -11.13 24.27 45.58
CA ALA A 185 -12.30 23.99 46.40
C ALA A 185 -12.94 22.61 46.11
N VAL A 186 -12.31 21.79 45.26
CA VAL A 186 -12.75 20.40 45.04
C VAL A 186 -12.53 19.61 46.32
N ALA A 187 -13.62 19.33 47.03
CA ALA A 187 -13.63 18.31 48.05
C ALA A 187 -13.67 16.94 47.34
N ALA A 188 -12.80 16.02 47.73
CA ALA A 188 -12.97 14.63 47.34
C ALA A 188 -14.35 14.18 47.86
N GLY A 189 -15.18 13.60 46.99
CA GLY A 189 -16.47 13.05 47.42
C GLY A 189 -16.30 12.02 48.54
N ASP A 190 -17.38 11.75 49.27
CA ASP A 190 -17.36 10.87 50.45
C ASP A 190 -17.05 9.40 50.10
N ASP A 191 -17.12 9.03 48.81
CA ASP A 191 -16.79 7.70 48.29
C ASP A 191 -15.52 7.70 47.41
N ASP A 192 -15.05 6.51 47.07
CA ASP A 192 -13.87 6.36 46.21
C ASP A 192 -14.10 6.90 44.79
N LEU A 193 -15.35 7.06 44.34
CA LEU A 193 -15.70 7.51 42.98
C LEU A 193 -15.59 9.03 42.81
N GLY A 194 -15.73 9.80 43.90
CA GLY A 194 -15.54 11.25 43.93
C GLY A 194 -14.08 11.70 44.10
N LYS A 195 -13.11 10.76 44.14
CA LYS A 195 -11.69 11.08 44.34
C LYS A 195 -10.96 11.30 43.02
N CYS A 196 -10.12 12.34 42.97
CA CYS A 196 -9.32 12.68 41.78
C CYS A 196 -8.46 11.50 41.30
N ASN A 197 -7.85 10.74 42.23
CA ASN A 197 -6.99 9.59 41.91
C ASN A 197 -7.73 8.38 41.32
N PHE A 198 -9.05 8.31 41.50
CA PHE A 198 -9.85 7.23 40.94
C PHE A 198 -10.04 7.44 39.43
N CYS A 199 -10.39 8.66 39.03
CA CYS A 199 -10.63 9.02 37.65
C CYS A 199 -9.33 9.35 36.90
N HIS A 200 -8.42 10.10 37.52
CA HIS A 200 -7.20 10.58 36.85
C HIS A 200 -6.02 9.65 37.10
N VAL A 201 -5.59 8.98 36.04
CA VAL A 201 -4.47 8.04 36.08
C VAL A 201 -3.18 8.78 36.41
N GLY A 202 -2.49 8.34 37.48
CA GLY A 202 -1.22 8.91 37.90
C GLY A 202 -1.33 10.22 38.69
N TYR A 203 -2.53 10.61 39.14
CA TYR A 203 -2.72 11.72 40.07
C TYR A 203 -2.00 11.45 41.41
N LYS A 204 -1.48 12.53 42.02
CA LYS A 204 -0.77 12.49 43.30
C LYS A 204 -1.32 13.57 44.23
N ASP A 205 -1.69 13.16 45.44
CA ASP A 205 -2.10 14.09 46.49
C ASP A 205 -0.97 15.09 46.79
N GLY A 206 -1.32 16.35 46.98
CA GLY A 206 -0.37 17.42 47.33
C GLY A 206 0.35 18.11 46.16
N ASP A 207 0.18 17.66 44.91
CA ASP A 207 0.75 18.34 43.71
C ASP A 207 -0.20 19.41 43.12
N GLY A 208 -0.99 20.08 43.97
CA GLY A 208 -1.87 21.17 43.55
C GLY A 208 -2.95 20.78 42.55
N ASN A 209 -3.53 19.58 42.70
CA ASN A 209 -4.61 19.05 41.86
C ASN A 209 -4.30 18.97 40.35
N LYS A 210 -3.03 18.80 40.00
CA LYS A 210 -2.61 18.58 38.61
C LYS A 210 -2.96 17.18 38.14
N VAL A 211 -3.53 17.08 36.94
CA VAL A 211 -3.90 15.82 36.29
C VAL A 211 -3.26 15.74 34.91
N ALA A 212 -2.92 14.52 34.49
CA ALA A 212 -2.42 14.29 33.14
C ALA A 212 -3.52 14.57 32.11
N ARG A 213 -3.18 15.28 31.02
CA ARG A 213 -4.14 15.71 30.00
C ARG A 213 -4.61 14.52 29.16
N LEU A 214 -5.94 14.36 29.04
CA LEU A 214 -6.55 13.49 28.04
C LEU A 214 -6.23 14.04 26.64
N HIS A 215 -5.53 13.25 25.83
CA HIS A 215 -5.14 13.65 24.49
C HIS A 215 -5.79 12.74 23.44
N ILE A 216 -6.82 13.27 22.79
CA ILE A 216 -7.47 12.65 21.64
C ILE A 216 -7.20 13.57 20.44
N PRO A 217 -6.26 13.19 19.54
CA PRO A 217 -5.94 13.98 18.37
C PRO A 217 -7.14 14.16 17.43
N ARG A 218 -7.13 15.26 16.67
CA ARG A 218 -8.11 15.45 15.62
C ARG A 218 -7.86 14.47 14.47
N PRO A 219 -8.90 13.87 13.89
CA PRO A 219 -8.74 12.96 12.76
C PRO A 219 -8.41 13.71 11.46
N ASN A 220 -7.66 13.06 10.59
CA ASN A 220 -7.29 13.56 9.26
C ASN A 220 -8.33 13.17 8.20
N LEU A 221 -9.60 13.48 8.45
CA LEU A 221 -10.73 13.16 7.56
C LEU A 221 -11.77 14.29 7.58
N VAL A 222 -12.64 14.33 6.58
CA VAL A 222 -13.82 15.21 6.52
C VAL A 222 -15.06 14.41 6.93
N PHE A 223 -15.76 14.86 7.97
CA PHE A 223 -16.97 14.21 8.46
C PHE A 223 -17.87 15.21 9.19
N ASN A 224 -19.17 14.94 9.18
CA ASN A 224 -20.19 15.82 9.74
C ASN A 224 -21.20 14.97 10.51
N HIS A 225 -21.13 14.96 11.85
CA HIS A 225 -22.03 14.15 12.69
C HIS A 225 -23.49 14.54 12.51
N LYS A 226 -23.79 15.85 12.52
CA LYS A 226 -25.13 16.40 12.37
C LYS A 226 -25.84 15.86 11.13
N LYS A 227 -25.17 15.86 9.96
CA LYS A 227 -25.73 15.32 8.70
C LYS A 227 -26.11 13.84 8.82
N HIS A 228 -25.32 13.04 9.52
CA HIS A 228 -25.61 11.61 9.71
C HIS A 228 -26.76 11.41 10.71
N LEU A 229 -26.76 12.17 11.81
CA LEU A 229 -27.83 12.13 12.81
C LEU A 229 -29.18 12.58 12.26
N THR A 230 -29.23 13.61 11.41
CA THR A 230 -30.47 14.05 10.71
C THR A 230 -31.05 12.96 9.80
N ARG A 231 -30.24 11.97 9.40
CA ARG A 231 -30.67 10.81 8.63
C ARG A 231 -30.97 9.59 9.50
N ASN A 232 -31.12 9.77 10.82
CA ASN A 232 -31.40 8.73 11.80
C ASN A 232 -30.33 7.62 11.83
N ILE A 233 -29.07 7.94 11.52
CA ILE A 233 -27.96 7.00 11.67
C ILE A 233 -27.51 7.03 13.14
N ASN A 234 -27.66 5.90 13.82
CA ASN A 234 -27.38 5.75 15.24
C ASN A 234 -25.87 5.59 15.51
N CYS A 235 -25.42 6.01 16.70
CA CYS A 235 -24.00 5.97 17.09
C CYS A 235 -23.36 4.59 16.90
N ARG A 236 -24.08 3.52 17.28
CA ARG A 236 -23.62 2.12 17.19
C ARG A 236 -23.39 1.64 15.76
N GLN A 237 -24.06 2.26 14.79
CA GLN A 237 -23.86 1.93 13.37
C GLN A 237 -22.49 2.41 12.84
N CYS A 238 -21.76 3.22 13.60
CA CYS A 238 -20.39 3.63 13.26
C CYS A 238 -19.37 3.23 14.34
N HIS A 239 -19.75 3.29 15.61
CA HIS A 239 -18.82 3.06 16.73
C HIS A 239 -18.82 1.61 17.26
N GLY A 240 -19.70 0.76 16.75
CA GLY A 240 -19.90 -0.57 17.30
C GLY A 240 -20.57 -0.51 18.67
N GLU A 241 -20.28 -1.52 19.49
CA GLU A 241 -20.99 -1.78 20.76
C GLU A 241 -20.30 -1.11 21.94
N VAL A 242 -20.11 0.22 21.87
CA VAL A 242 -19.43 1.02 22.90
C VAL A 242 -20.06 0.83 24.28
N GLN A 243 -21.38 0.66 24.35
CA GLN A 243 -22.09 0.46 25.61
C GLN A 243 -21.80 -0.89 26.29
N GLU A 244 -21.14 -1.83 25.62
CA GLU A 244 -20.70 -3.09 26.21
C GLU A 244 -19.28 -2.98 26.80
N LEU A 245 -18.57 -1.89 26.49
CA LEU A 245 -17.17 -1.70 26.86
C LEU A 245 -17.05 -0.88 28.15
N GLU A 246 -15.98 -1.10 28.88
CA GLU A 246 -15.59 -0.20 29.95
C GLU A 246 -14.95 1.05 29.33
N LEU A 247 -13.77 0.91 28.74
CA LEU A 247 -13.09 2.03 28.09
C LEU A 247 -13.21 1.99 26.57
N ALA A 248 -13.91 2.96 25.98
CA ALA A 248 -13.89 3.14 24.53
C ALA A 248 -12.52 3.68 24.09
N THR A 249 -11.94 3.05 23.08
CA THR A 249 -10.64 3.46 22.54
C THR A 249 -10.74 3.79 21.06
N ARG A 250 -9.60 4.09 20.45
CA ARG A 250 -9.46 4.31 19.02
C ARG A 250 -10.06 3.17 18.19
N ASP A 251 -10.10 1.94 18.71
CA ASP A 251 -10.65 0.79 17.99
C ASP A 251 -12.15 0.91 17.71
N GLN A 252 -12.88 1.69 18.49
CA GLN A 252 -14.31 2.01 18.30
C GLN A 252 -14.53 3.14 17.27
N LEU A 253 -13.53 3.53 16.49
CA LEU A 253 -13.68 4.49 15.38
C LEU A 253 -13.94 3.76 14.05
N PRO A 254 -14.77 4.33 13.16
CA PRO A 254 -15.21 3.65 11.94
C PRO A 254 -14.04 3.33 11.00
N ARG A 255 -14.17 2.22 10.26
CA ARG A 255 -13.25 1.85 9.19
C ARG A 255 -13.74 2.43 7.86
N MET A 256 -12.82 2.71 6.94
CA MET A 256 -13.16 3.19 5.58
C MET A 256 -14.15 2.26 4.86
N ARG A 257 -13.99 0.93 5.03
CA ARG A 257 -14.94 -0.06 4.50
C ARG A 257 -16.35 0.12 5.05
N GLY A 258 -16.48 0.49 6.33
CA GLY A 258 -17.77 0.77 6.96
C GLY A 258 -18.49 1.93 6.29
N CYS A 259 -17.77 3.01 5.95
CA CYS A 259 -18.33 4.15 5.22
C CYS A 259 -18.94 3.73 3.87
N PHE A 260 -18.23 2.87 3.13
CA PHE A 260 -18.70 2.37 1.84
C PHE A 260 -19.89 1.41 1.93
N GLY A 261 -20.12 0.78 3.08
CA GLY A 261 -21.33 0.00 3.34
C GLY A 261 -22.61 0.80 3.06
N CYS A 262 -22.58 2.13 3.25
CA CYS A 262 -23.68 3.01 2.88
C CYS A 262 -23.39 3.84 1.62
N HIS A 263 -22.20 4.43 1.49
CA HIS A 263 -21.91 5.41 0.43
C HIS A 263 -21.62 4.80 -0.95
N GLN A 264 -21.57 3.47 -1.09
CA GLN A 264 -21.50 2.77 -2.38
C GLN A 264 -22.80 2.02 -2.73
N MET A 265 -23.87 2.21 -1.95
CA MET A 265 -25.17 1.63 -2.29
C MET A 265 -25.69 2.19 -3.62
N PRO A 266 -26.37 1.38 -4.46
CA PRO A 266 -26.87 1.82 -5.76
C PRO A 266 -27.99 2.86 -5.64
N ASP A 267 -28.78 2.78 -4.58
CA ASP A 267 -29.85 3.74 -4.30
C ASP A 267 -29.30 5.08 -3.81
N ALA A 268 -29.72 6.16 -4.47
CA ALA A 268 -29.35 7.52 -4.14
C ALA A 268 -29.88 7.98 -2.77
N ALA A 269 -31.08 7.53 -2.38
CA ALA A 269 -31.63 7.88 -1.08
C ALA A 269 -30.78 7.28 0.05
N SER A 270 -30.33 6.03 -0.12
CA SER A 270 -29.49 5.29 0.82
C SER A 270 -28.05 5.82 0.92
N ARG A 271 -27.40 6.12 -0.21
CA ARG A 271 -26.00 6.60 -0.23
C ARG A 271 -25.83 8.07 0.17
N GLY A 272 -26.91 8.86 0.11
CA GLY A 272 -26.88 10.28 0.46
C GLY A 272 -26.05 11.15 -0.47
N GLU A 273 -25.61 12.30 0.04
CA GLU A 273 -24.93 13.34 -0.77
C GLU A 273 -23.43 13.10 -0.95
N ALA A 274 -22.83 12.19 -0.18
CA ALA A 274 -21.40 11.95 -0.28
C ALA A 274 -21.09 11.24 -1.60
N LYS A 275 -20.37 11.94 -2.47
CA LYS A 275 -19.92 11.39 -3.76
C LYS A 275 -18.78 10.39 -3.50
N SER A 276 -18.56 9.47 -4.44
CA SER A 276 -17.45 8.51 -4.41
C SER A 276 -16.06 9.16 -4.61
N ALA A 277 -16.02 10.47 -4.85
CA ALA A 277 -14.78 11.21 -4.99
C ALA A 277 -14.02 11.24 -3.64
N CYS A 278 -12.74 10.88 -3.66
CA CYS A 278 -11.93 10.62 -2.46
C CYS A 278 -11.87 11.84 -1.53
N GLU A 279 -11.81 13.04 -2.10
CA GLU A 279 -11.78 14.33 -1.41
C GLU A 279 -13.07 14.69 -0.68
N THR A 280 -14.14 13.92 -0.85
CA THR A 280 -15.37 14.05 -0.06
C THR A 280 -15.13 13.67 1.40
N CYS A 281 -14.26 12.67 1.64
CA CYS A 281 -13.95 12.14 2.96
C CYS A 281 -12.51 12.39 3.38
N HIS A 282 -11.59 12.55 2.43
CA HIS A 282 -10.19 12.85 2.72
C HIS A 282 -9.89 14.34 2.62
N LEU A 283 -8.98 14.80 3.47
CA LEU A 283 -8.47 16.17 3.38
C LEU A 283 -7.81 16.38 2.01
N LYS A 284 -8.04 17.55 1.42
CA LYS A 284 -7.41 17.93 0.16
C LYS A 284 -5.93 18.24 0.40
N GLY A 285 -5.12 17.81 -0.55
CA GLY A 285 -3.72 18.12 -0.62
C GLY A 285 -3.45 19.61 -0.84
N GLY A 286 -2.21 20.03 -0.60
CA GLY A 286 -1.74 21.38 -0.87
C GLY A 286 -1.80 21.73 -2.36
N THR A 287 -1.56 23.00 -2.69
CA THR A 287 -1.55 23.50 -4.08
C THR A 287 -0.59 22.71 -5.00
N LYS A 288 0.50 22.18 -4.43
CA LYS A 288 1.44 21.30 -5.12
C LYS A 288 0.83 19.98 -5.54
N GLU A 289 -0.20 19.46 -4.87
CA GLU A 289 -0.85 18.18 -5.21
C GLU A 289 -1.97 18.33 -6.26
N GLY A 290 -2.26 19.55 -6.74
CA GLY A 290 -3.14 19.79 -7.88
C GLY A 290 -4.59 19.34 -7.66
N GLY A 291 -5.12 19.47 -6.44
CA GLY A 291 -6.50 19.11 -6.11
C GLY A 291 -6.72 17.66 -5.69
N ARG A 292 -5.65 16.85 -5.59
CA ARG A 292 -5.66 15.47 -5.06
C ARG A 292 -5.84 15.44 -3.55
N MET A 293 -6.09 14.26 -2.99
CA MET A 293 -6.13 14.09 -1.54
C MET A 293 -4.74 14.23 -0.91
N ALA A 294 -4.69 14.73 0.32
CA ALA A 294 -3.48 14.77 1.13
C ALA A 294 -3.07 13.33 1.49
N THR A 295 -1.80 13.01 1.25
CA THR A 295 -1.25 11.67 1.51
C THR A 295 -0.12 11.67 2.53
N LEU A 296 0.38 12.84 2.95
CA LEU A 296 1.44 12.98 3.93
C LEU A 296 0.93 13.76 5.14
N PHE A 297 1.04 13.15 6.32
CA PHE A 297 0.63 13.72 7.59
C PHE A 297 1.75 13.54 8.63
N ALA A 298 1.60 14.16 9.80
CA ALA A 298 2.58 14.06 10.88
C ALA A 298 2.81 12.60 11.33
N ASP A 299 1.73 11.79 11.35
CA ASP A 299 1.76 10.39 11.77
C ASP A 299 2.19 9.41 10.67
N GLY A 300 2.51 9.93 9.48
CA GLY A 300 3.05 9.14 8.38
C GLY A 300 2.32 9.35 7.05
N GLN A 301 2.61 8.43 6.12
CA GLN A 301 2.03 8.46 4.77
C GLN A 301 0.75 7.63 4.73
N LEU A 302 -0.34 8.24 4.27
CA LEU A 302 -1.59 7.56 4.00
C LEU A 302 -1.42 6.68 2.76
N LYS A 303 -1.62 5.37 2.95
CA LYS A 303 -1.55 4.38 1.89
C LYS A 303 -2.95 3.81 1.63
N PRO A 304 -3.33 3.59 0.37
CA PRO A 304 -4.57 2.89 0.08
C PRO A 304 -4.52 1.45 0.62
N PRO A 305 -5.64 0.88 1.04
CA PRO A 305 -5.68 -0.50 1.53
C PRO A 305 -5.71 -1.51 0.37
N ARG A 306 -5.25 -2.74 0.63
CA ARG A 306 -5.20 -3.81 -0.39
C ARG A 306 -6.57 -4.23 -0.92
N TRP A 307 -7.64 -4.11 -0.14
CA TRP A 307 -8.98 -4.46 -0.61
C TRP A 307 -9.57 -3.44 -1.59
N LEU A 308 -8.97 -2.25 -1.72
CA LEU A 308 -9.42 -1.21 -2.64
C LEU A 308 -8.59 -1.30 -3.93
N HIS A 309 -9.16 -1.88 -4.98
CA HIS A 309 -8.50 -2.07 -6.29
C HIS A 309 -7.17 -2.83 -6.24
N ASN A 310 -6.92 -3.61 -5.18
CA ASN A 310 -5.60 -4.19 -4.93
C ASN A 310 -4.49 -3.12 -4.94
N ALA A 311 -4.77 -1.89 -4.50
CA ALA A 311 -3.84 -0.76 -4.61
C ALA A 311 -2.87 -0.60 -3.42
N GLY A 312 -2.88 -1.54 -2.47
CA GLY A 312 -2.02 -1.51 -1.28
C GLY A 312 -0.56 -1.18 -1.60
N HIS A 313 0.11 -0.34 -0.81
CA HIS A 313 1.53 -0.05 -1.01
C HIS A 313 2.41 -0.95 -0.13
N ASP A 314 2.19 -2.26 -0.29
CA ASP A 314 2.93 -3.33 0.37
C ASP A 314 4.28 -3.57 -0.37
N PRO A 315 5.24 -4.32 0.22
CA PRO A 315 6.53 -4.60 -0.43
C PRO A 315 6.41 -5.27 -1.81
N ASP A 316 5.32 -5.99 -2.08
CA ASP A 316 5.03 -6.65 -3.37
C ASP A 316 4.42 -5.71 -4.42
N PHE A 317 4.13 -4.44 -4.07
CA PHE A 317 3.45 -3.50 -4.96
C PHE A 317 4.19 -3.31 -6.28
N ILE A 318 5.52 -3.22 -6.27
CA ILE A 318 6.32 -3.01 -7.46
C ILE A 318 6.16 -4.15 -8.48
N GLN A 319 5.91 -5.38 -8.04
CA GLN A 319 5.72 -6.53 -8.93
C GLN A 319 4.30 -6.57 -9.52
N ARG A 320 3.31 -6.06 -8.78
CA ARG A 320 1.88 -6.16 -9.15
C ARG A 320 1.26 -4.88 -9.70
N HIS A 321 1.88 -3.71 -9.51
CA HIS A 321 1.31 -2.43 -9.93
C HIS A 321 1.00 -2.39 -11.42
N LYS A 322 1.73 -3.13 -12.26
CA LYS A 322 1.44 -3.26 -13.69
C LYS A 322 0.00 -3.73 -13.98
N MET A 323 -0.52 -4.67 -13.20
CA MET A 323 -1.87 -5.22 -13.39
C MET A 323 -2.91 -4.28 -12.81
N VAL A 324 -2.61 -3.68 -11.65
CA VAL A 324 -3.48 -2.72 -10.97
C VAL A 324 -3.67 -1.48 -11.84
N ALA A 325 -2.58 -0.91 -12.36
CA ALA A 325 -2.59 0.26 -13.23
C ALA A 325 -3.19 -0.02 -14.62
N ALA A 326 -3.01 -1.23 -15.17
CA ALA A 326 -3.67 -1.63 -16.42
C ALA A 326 -5.20 -1.70 -16.28
N ASN A 327 -5.70 -2.07 -15.09
CA ASN A 327 -7.13 -2.13 -14.83
C ASN A 327 -7.74 -0.74 -14.64
N ASP A 328 -7.10 0.11 -13.83
CA ASP A 328 -7.60 1.47 -13.55
C ASP A 328 -6.46 2.41 -13.14
N SER A 329 -5.85 3.06 -14.14
CA SER A 329 -4.80 4.07 -13.90
C SER A 329 -5.38 5.38 -13.35
N GLN A 330 -6.65 5.67 -13.62
CA GLN A 330 -7.31 6.88 -13.13
C GLN A 330 -7.50 6.83 -11.61
N PHE A 331 -7.70 5.64 -11.04
CA PHE A 331 -7.69 5.44 -9.60
C PHE A 331 -6.41 6.02 -8.95
N CYS A 332 -5.25 5.75 -9.53
CA CYS A 332 -3.97 6.26 -9.02
C CYS A 332 -3.88 7.78 -9.08
N ALA A 333 -4.50 8.42 -10.09
CA ALA A 333 -4.48 9.86 -10.28
C ALA A 333 -5.17 10.65 -9.14
N ASN A 334 -6.01 9.99 -8.32
CA ASN A 334 -6.60 10.59 -7.12
C ASN A 334 -5.57 10.94 -6.04
N CYS A 335 -4.40 10.25 -6.05
CA CYS A 335 -3.32 10.43 -5.08
C CYS A 335 -2.01 10.86 -5.73
N HIS A 336 -1.70 10.34 -6.92
CA HIS A 336 -0.43 10.54 -7.62
C HIS A 336 -0.57 11.46 -8.82
N LYS A 337 0.51 12.19 -9.11
CA LYS A 337 0.68 12.94 -10.34
C LYS A 337 1.24 12.06 -11.45
N GLU A 338 1.09 12.49 -12.69
CA GLU A 338 1.60 11.77 -13.86
C GLU A 338 3.13 11.60 -13.85
N ASP A 339 3.84 12.58 -13.28
CA ASP A 339 5.31 12.53 -13.12
C ASP A 339 5.77 11.36 -12.25
N PHE A 340 4.94 10.87 -11.32
CA PHE A 340 5.21 9.69 -10.50
C PHE A 340 5.37 8.44 -11.37
N CYS A 341 4.49 8.25 -12.35
CA CYS A 341 4.57 7.15 -13.30
C CYS A 341 5.84 7.27 -14.15
N VAL A 342 6.06 8.47 -14.70
CA VAL A 342 7.18 8.75 -15.59
C VAL A 342 8.52 8.51 -14.89
N ALA A 343 8.68 8.87 -13.62
CA ALA A 343 9.95 8.77 -12.90
C ALA A 343 10.55 7.35 -12.87
N CYS A 344 9.72 6.30 -12.89
CA CYS A 344 10.20 4.92 -12.99
C CYS A 344 10.20 4.43 -14.46
N HIS A 345 9.19 4.79 -15.25
CA HIS A 345 9.05 4.33 -16.63
C HIS A 345 10.04 4.99 -17.61
N ASP A 346 10.59 6.17 -17.29
CA ASP A 346 11.67 6.83 -18.04
C ASP A 346 13.07 6.39 -17.58
N GLY A 347 13.15 5.55 -16.55
CA GLY A 347 14.39 5.00 -15.99
C GLY A 347 15.22 5.98 -15.16
N ARG A 348 14.69 7.16 -14.79
CA ARG A 348 15.38 8.14 -13.92
C ARG A 348 15.48 7.67 -12.47
N VAL A 349 14.43 7.03 -11.96
CA VAL A 349 14.42 6.42 -10.63
C VAL A 349 14.68 4.93 -10.78
N ARG A 350 15.75 4.45 -10.14
CA ARG A 350 16.12 3.03 -10.05
C ARG A 350 15.97 2.60 -8.60
N PRO A 351 14.80 2.09 -8.19
CA PRO A 351 14.57 1.69 -6.81
C PRO A 351 15.59 0.62 -6.39
N ARG A 352 16.20 0.77 -5.21
CA ARG A 352 17.24 -0.14 -4.69
C ARG A 352 16.68 -1.53 -4.31
N ASN A 353 15.38 -1.74 -4.39
CA ASN A 353 14.72 -3.02 -4.17
C ASN A 353 14.56 -3.86 -5.46
N ILE A 354 14.94 -3.33 -6.64
CA ILE A 354 14.91 -4.10 -7.89
C ILE A 354 16.07 -5.11 -7.94
N HIS A 355 17.20 -4.77 -7.33
CA HIS A 355 18.37 -5.66 -7.20
C HIS A 355 18.78 -5.72 -5.72
N PRO A 356 18.98 -6.90 -5.13
CA PRO A 356 19.56 -7.00 -3.79
C PRO A 356 21.00 -6.47 -3.76
N ASN A 357 21.51 -6.17 -2.56
CA ASN A 357 22.85 -5.56 -2.40
C ASN A 357 23.99 -6.45 -2.93
N ASP A 358 23.78 -7.76 -3.02
CA ASP A 358 24.73 -8.75 -3.52
C ASP A 358 24.40 -9.23 -4.94
N TYR A 359 23.57 -8.49 -5.69
CA TYR A 359 23.07 -8.92 -7.00
C TYR A 359 24.15 -9.42 -7.98
N LEU A 360 25.41 -8.95 -7.88
CA LEU A 360 26.52 -9.46 -8.69
C LEU A 360 26.77 -10.97 -8.52
N SER A 361 26.42 -11.57 -7.39
CA SER A 361 26.56 -13.01 -7.12
C SER A 361 25.54 -13.85 -7.89
N MET A 362 24.32 -13.34 -8.06
CA MET A 362 23.19 -14.02 -8.70
C MET A 362 22.96 -13.59 -10.16
N HIS A 363 23.50 -12.43 -10.55
CA HIS A 363 23.37 -11.84 -11.88
C HIS A 363 23.67 -12.82 -13.04
N PRO A 364 24.74 -13.64 -13.01
CA PRO A 364 25.03 -14.55 -14.12
C PRO A 364 23.95 -15.60 -14.37
N ILE A 365 23.24 -16.03 -13.31
CA ILE A 365 22.17 -17.02 -13.40
C ILE A 365 20.90 -16.34 -13.96
N GLU A 366 20.52 -15.19 -13.41
CA GLU A 366 19.34 -14.45 -13.84
C GLU A 366 19.46 -13.94 -15.28
N ALA A 367 20.63 -13.42 -15.65
CA ALA A 367 20.89 -12.94 -17.01
C ALA A 367 20.76 -14.07 -18.06
N ARG A 368 21.14 -15.30 -17.72
CA ARG A 368 20.97 -16.47 -18.60
C ARG A 368 19.52 -16.92 -18.70
N GLN A 369 18.75 -16.81 -17.63
CA GLN A 369 17.36 -17.26 -17.60
C GLN A 369 16.40 -16.24 -18.23
N ALA A 370 16.68 -14.93 -18.13
CA ALA A 370 15.70 -13.90 -18.44
C ALA A 370 16.30 -12.59 -18.99
N SER A 371 17.34 -12.65 -19.83
CA SER A 371 18.00 -11.47 -20.42
C SER A 371 17.03 -10.43 -21.02
N GLN A 372 15.97 -10.88 -21.69
CA GLN A 372 14.95 -10.01 -22.29
C GLN A 372 14.24 -9.12 -21.26
N ARG A 373 14.04 -9.59 -20.02
CA ARG A 373 13.41 -8.78 -18.96
C ARG A 373 14.33 -7.66 -18.50
N CYS A 374 15.64 -7.86 -18.57
CA CYS A 374 16.61 -6.84 -18.20
C CYS A 374 16.63 -5.70 -19.22
N THR A 375 16.36 -6.00 -20.51
CA THR A 375 16.41 -5.00 -21.60
C THR A 375 15.34 -3.91 -21.50
N SER A 376 14.30 -4.11 -20.68
CA SER A 376 13.30 -3.06 -20.40
C SER A 376 13.91 -1.87 -19.64
N CYS A 377 15.02 -2.06 -18.94
CA CYS A 377 15.69 -1.02 -18.15
C CYS A 377 17.18 -0.86 -18.48
N HIS A 378 17.84 -1.91 -18.98
CA HIS A 378 19.27 -1.98 -19.25
C HIS A 378 19.54 -2.25 -20.73
N ARG A 379 20.08 -1.27 -21.45
CA ARG A 379 20.48 -1.46 -22.85
C ARG A 379 21.76 -2.30 -22.92
N GLU A 380 21.76 -3.36 -23.72
CA GLU A 380 22.88 -4.31 -23.82
C GLU A 380 24.21 -3.62 -24.17
N GLN A 381 24.21 -2.75 -25.18
CA GLN A 381 25.43 -2.14 -25.71
C GLN A 381 26.00 -1.00 -24.84
N SER A 382 25.18 -0.32 -24.04
CA SER A 382 25.66 0.80 -23.20
C SER A 382 25.77 0.45 -21.72
N PHE A 383 24.94 -0.47 -21.23
CA PHE A 383 24.92 -0.85 -19.83
C PHE A 383 25.68 -2.16 -19.59
N CYS A 384 25.27 -3.26 -20.25
CA CYS A 384 25.85 -4.59 -19.98
C CYS A 384 27.33 -4.61 -20.36
N LEU A 385 27.65 -4.16 -21.57
CA LEU A 385 29.03 -4.07 -22.04
C LEU A 385 29.89 -3.16 -21.15
N GLY A 386 29.41 -1.97 -20.80
CA GLY A 386 30.17 -1.03 -19.96
C GLY A 386 30.43 -1.57 -18.54
N CYS A 387 29.49 -2.33 -17.98
CA CYS A 387 29.70 -3.02 -16.71
C CYS A 387 30.73 -4.16 -16.86
N HIS A 388 30.58 -5.00 -17.88
CA HIS A 388 31.48 -6.13 -18.14
C HIS A 388 32.90 -5.69 -18.47
N GLN A 389 33.09 -4.55 -19.15
CA GLN A 389 34.40 -3.94 -19.37
C GLN A 389 35.05 -3.52 -18.06
N ARG A 390 34.32 -2.86 -17.15
CA ARG A 390 34.84 -2.46 -15.83
C ARG A 390 35.15 -3.63 -14.90
N LEU A 391 34.44 -4.75 -15.06
CA LEU A 391 34.64 -5.98 -14.29
C LEU A 391 35.63 -6.96 -14.93
N GLY A 392 36.23 -6.60 -16.09
CA GLY A 392 37.19 -7.45 -16.80
C GLY A 392 36.58 -8.73 -17.38
N VAL A 393 35.26 -8.74 -17.58
CA VAL A 393 34.52 -9.86 -18.19
C VAL A 393 34.54 -9.74 -19.73
N SER A 394 34.60 -8.52 -20.26
CA SER A 394 34.70 -8.26 -21.69
C SER A 394 36.16 -8.17 -22.14
N MET A 395 36.42 -8.66 -23.36
CA MET A 395 37.72 -8.57 -24.05
C MET A 395 38.21 -7.13 -24.29
N THR A 396 37.30 -6.15 -24.20
CA THR A 396 37.58 -4.72 -24.42
C THR A 396 37.73 -3.91 -23.14
N GLY A 397 37.86 -4.56 -21.99
CA GLY A 397 38.04 -3.90 -20.70
C GLY A 397 39.40 -3.18 -20.54
N PRO A 398 39.52 -2.24 -19.58
CA PRO A 398 40.79 -1.58 -19.27
C PRO A 398 41.90 -2.58 -18.86
N PRO A 399 43.17 -2.32 -19.20
CA PRO A 399 44.29 -3.15 -18.76
C PRO A 399 44.37 -3.20 -17.22
N GLY A 400 44.61 -4.39 -16.65
CA GLY A 400 44.84 -4.57 -15.21
C GLY A 400 43.61 -4.89 -14.36
N VAL A 401 42.41 -4.99 -14.95
CA VAL A 401 41.23 -5.51 -14.27
C VAL A 401 41.30 -7.05 -14.25
N LYS A 402 41.27 -7.67 -13.06
CA LYS A 402 41.29 -9.14 -12.92
C LYS A 402 40.01 -9.74 -13.50
N GLU A 403 40.16 -10.72 -14.39
CA GLU A 403 39.05 -11.52 -14.92
C GLU A 403 38.23 -12.11 -13.76
N SER A 404 36.94 -11.79 -13.70
CA SER A 404 36.02 -12.40 -12.74
C SER A 404 35.50 -13.72 -13.27
N GLY A 405 36.40 -14.70 -13.42
CA GLY A 405 36.06 -16.09 -13.71
C GLY A 405 36.01 -16.47 -15.20
N ARG A 406 36.05 -17.78 -15.44
CA ARG A 406 36.03 -18.39 -16.77
C ARG A 406 34.56 -18.55 -17.23
N PHE A 407 34.13 -17.70 -18.16
CA PHE A 407 32.74 -17.71 -18.70
C PHE A 407 32.55 -18.61 -19.93
N HIS A 408 33.64 -19.10 -20.51
CA HIS A 408 33.64 -20.02 -21.64
C HIS A 408 34.34 -21.33 -21.25
N PRO A 409 33.99 -22.46 -21.88
CA PRO A 409 34.78 -23.69 -21.77
C PRO A 409 36.26 -23.45 -22.16
N PRO A 410 37.18 -24.40 -21.85
CA PRO A 410 38.56 -24.32 -22.30
C PRO A 410 38.67 -24.06 -23.82
N LYS A 411 39.71 -23.34 -24.25
CA LYS A 411 39.94 -22.99 -25.67
C LYS A 411 39.94 -24.22 -26.58
N THR A 412 40.45 -25.35 -26.09
CA THR A 412 40.47 -26.65 -26.79
C THR A 412 39.10 -27.22 -27.15
N GLU A 413 38.05 -26.77 -26.46
CA GLU A 413 36.66 -27.16 -26.70
C GLU A 413 35.86 -26.03 -27.37
N TRP A 414 36.13 -24.79 -26.96
CA TRP A 414 35.34 -23.61 -27.34
C TRP A 414 35.80 -22.94 -28.64
N SER A 415 37.11 -22.76 -28.85
CA SER A 415 37.65 -21.86 -29.90
C SER A 415 38.67 -22.50 -30.83
N ASP A 416 39.39 -23.52 -30.40
CA ASP A 416 40.51 -24.08 -31.15
C ASP A 416 40.02 -25.08 -32.21
N PRO A 417 40.69 -25.15 -33.38
CA PRO A 417 40.44 -26.21 -34.33
C PRO A 417 40.95 -27.56 -33.81
N PRO A 418 40.31 -28.70 -34.17
CA PRO A 418 39.12 -28.83 -35.02
C PRO A 418 37.81 -28.51 -34.26
N ARG A 419 36.79 -28.02 -34.98
CA ARG A 419 35.47 -27.71 -34.40
C ARG A 419 34.82 -28.98 -33.84
N ARG A 420 34.58 -29.04 -32.53
CA ARG A 420 33.92 -30.15 -31.81
C ARG A 420 32.51 -29.76 -31.34
N PRO A 421 31.65 -30.71 -30.91
CA PRO A 421 30.45 -30.37 -30.16
C PRO A 421 30.80 -29.48 -28.96
N GLY A 422 30.16 -28.31 -28.84
CA GLY A 422 30.50 -27.28 -27.85
C GLY A 422 31.38 -26.14 -28.37
N HIS A 423 31.84 -26.18 -29.62
CA HIS A 423 32.58 -25.08 -30.24
C HIS A 423 31.69 -23.81 -30.41
N HIS A 424 32.25 -22.63 -30.15
CA HIS A 424 31.53 -21.35 -30.11
C HIS A 424 30.78 -21.03 -31.40
N SER A 425 31.26 -21.53 -32.55
CA SER A 425 30.58 -21.34 -33.83
C SER A 425 29.14 -21.89 -33.81
N TRP A 426 28.90 -23.03 -33.14
CA TRP A 426 27.56 -23.62 -33.03
C TRP A 426 26.65 -22.77 -32.15
N GLU A 427 27.20 -22.17 -31.10
CA GLU A 427 26.44 -21.32 -30.19
C GLU A 427 26.15 -19.95 -30.80
N ALA A 428 27.13 -19.35 -31.46
CA ALA A 428 26.99 -18.08 -32.17
C ALA A 428 25.94 -18.17 -33.29
N MET A 429 25.84 -19.31 -33.98
CA MET A 429 24.81 -19.55 -35.00
C MET A 429 23.40 -19.69 -34.41
N ARG A 430 23.27 -20.17 -33.15
CA ARG A 430 21.97 -20.32 -32.48
C ARG A 430 21.49 -19.02 -31.87
N ASN A 431 22.38 -18.29 -31.21
CA ASN A 431 22.04 -17.07 -30.49
C ASN A 431 23.22 -16.09 -30.43
N LEU A 432 23.42 -15.35 -31.53
CA LEU A 432 24.44 -14.30 -31.59
C LEU A 432 24.22 -13.20 -30.53
N ASN A 433 22.96 -12.95 -30.12
CA ASN A 433 22.64 -11.92 -29.14
C ASN A 433 23.24 -12.21 -27.75
N ALA A 434 23.40 -13.49 -27.39
CA ALA A 434 24.10 -13.86 -26.15
C ALA A 434 25.58 -13.45 -26.16
N CYS A 435 26.21 -13.42 -27.33
CA CYS A 435 27.62 -13.07 -27.48
C CYS A 435 27.83 -11.55 -27.48
N VAL A 436 26.98 -10.80 -28.19
CA VAL A 436 27.11 -9.33 -28.29
C VAL A 436 26.79 -8.58 -27.00
N ALA A 437 26.30 -9.29 -25.97
CA ALA A 437 26.16 -8.76 -24.61
C ALA A 437 27.52 -8.57 -23.90
N CYS A 438 28.56 -9.29 -24.34
CA CYS A 438 29.92 -9.22 -23.79
C CYS A 438 30.97 -8.82 -24.83
N HIS A 439 30.67 -9.04 -26.11
CA HIS A 439 31.55 -8.78 -27.24
C HIS A 439 31.01 -7.67 -28.14
N THR A 440 31.92 -6.87 -28.67
CA THR A 440 31.65 -5.88 -29.70
C THR A 440 31.99 -6.43 -31.07
N GLU A 441 31.55 -5.73 -32.11
CA GLU A 441 31.92 -6.01 -33.50
C GLU A 441 33.44 -6.16 -33.68
N ARG A 442 34.21 -5.29 -33.01
CA ARG A 442 35.69 -5.32 -33.02
C ARG A 442 36.25 -6.65 -32.50
N ASP A 443 35.63 -7.25 -31.48
CA ASP A 443 36.11 -8.49 -30.88
C ASP A 443 35.98 -9.67 -31.84
N CYS A 444 34.87 -9.71 -32.58
CA CYS A 444 34.65 -10.71 -33.61
C CYS A 444 35.65 -10.57 -34.75
N VAL A 445 35.93 -9.32 -35.17
CA VAL A 445 36.82 -9.01 -36.31
C VAL A 445 38.27 -9.42 -36.05
N ILE A 446 38.74 -9.45 -34.80
CA ILE A 446 40.11 -9.91 -34.46
C ILE A 446 40.38 -11.31 -35.01
N CYS A 447 39.40 -12.21 -34.96
CA CYS A 447 39.54 -13.58 -35.48
C CYS A 447 38.85 -13.76 -36.84
N HIS A 448 37.66 -13.19 -37.03
CA HIS A 448 36.82 -13.41 -38.21
C HIS A 448 37.00 -12.39 -39.33
N GLY A 449 37.76 -11.32 -39.10
CA GLY A 449 38.16 -10.39 -40.14
C GLY A 449 38.96 -11.10 -41.22
N GLY A 450 38.80 -10.66 -42.46
CA GLY A 450 39.57 -11.16 -43.60
C GLY A 450 41.08 -11.02 -43.37
N GLN A 451 41.87 -11.78 -44.14
CA GLN A 451 43.33 -11.77 -44.04
C GLN A 451 43.88 -10.33 -44.13
N GLY A 452 44.59 -9.87 -43.09
CA GLY A 452 45.10 -8.50 -42.98
C GLY A 452 44.24 -7.55 -42.10
N ILE A 453 43.01 -7.95 -41.75
CA ILE A 453 42.14 -7.26 -40.79
C ILE A 453 41.98 -8.10 -39.50
N GLY A 454 41.92 -9.42 -39.64
CA GLY A 454 41.84 -10.37 -38.52
C GLY A 454 42.55 -11.69 -38.80
N GLY A 455 42.24 -12.70 -38.00
CA GLY A 455 42.80 -14.05 -38.08
C GLY A 455 42.35 -14.89 -39.29
N GLY A 456 41.50 -14.36 -40.17
CA GLY A 456 41.09 -15.04 -41.41
C GLY A 456 40.10 -16.19 -41.21
N PHE A 457 39.52 -16.37 -40.01
CA PHE A 457 38.56 -17.45 -39.75
C PHE A 457 37.20 -17.13 -40.35
N ASN A 458 36.80 -17.83 -41.41
CA ASN A 458 35.52 -17.58 -42.08
C ASN A 458 34.32 -17.79 -41.11
N PRO A 459 33.55 -16.72 -40.80
CA PRO A 459 32.36 -16.81 -39.94
C PRO A 459 31.10 -17.27 -40.69
N HIS A 460 31.14 -17.29 -42.03
CA HIS A 460 29.99 -17.61 -42.85
C HIS A 460 29.69 -19.12 -42.84
N THR A 461 28.41 -19.46 -42.93
CA THR A 461 27.95 -20.83 -43.06
C THR A 461 28.29 -21.41 -44.43
N ASN A 462 28.30 -22.74 -44.53
CA ASN A 462 28.47 -23.43 -45.80
C ASN A 462 27.35 -23.01 -46.77
N GLY A 463 27.72 -22.56 -47.97
CA GLY A 463 26.78 -22.09 -49.00
C GLY A 463 26.54 -20.57 -49.05
N PHE A 464 27.07 -19.78 -48.11
CA PHE A 464 26.94 -18.32 -48.12
C PHE A 464 27.43 -17.67 -49.43
N ALA A 465 28.49 -18.22 -50.04
CA ALA A 465 29.04 -17.74 -51.30
C ALA A 465 27.99 -17.68 -52.44
N GLY A 466 26.99 -18.57 -52.46
CA GLY A 466 25.95 -18.57 -53.49
C GLY A 466 24.98 -17.37 -53.40
N GLY A 467 24.89 -16.72 -52.24
CA GLY A 467 24.00 -15.57 -52.01
C GLY A 467 24.74 -14.25 -51.76
N CYS A 468 26.07 -14.27 -51.68
CA CYS A 468 26.83 -13.13 -51.18
C CYS A 468 26.74 -11.90 -52.11
N ALA A 469 26.63 -12.08 -53.42
CA ALA A 469 26.49 -10.95 -54.35
C ALA A 469 25.19 -10.16 -54.15
N THR A 470 24.09 -10.86 -53.87
CA THR A 470 22.81 -10.23 -53.57
C THR A 470 22.86 -9.47 -52.24
N GLN A 471 23.53 -10.03 -51.22
CA GLN A 471 23.66 -9.37 -49.92
C GLN A 471 24.56 -8.13 -49.99
N LEU A 472 25.70 -8.23 -50.68
CA LEU A 472 26.63 -7.11 -50.87
C LEU A 472 25.97 -5.94 -51.60
N ARG A 473 25.18 -6.20 -52.66
CA ARG A 473 24.42 -5.15 -53.37
C ARG A 473 23.33 -4.51 -52.51
N ARG A 474 22.67 -5.30 -51.65
CA ARG A 474 21.55 -4.83 -50.82
C ARG A 474 22.03 -3.92 -49.68
N ASN A 475 23.10 -4.31 -48.99
CA ASN A 475 23.71 -3.52 -47.93
C ASN A 475 25.19 -3.90 -47.77
N PRO A 476 26.13 -3.13 -48.34
CA PRO A 476 27.54 -3.48 -48.28
C PRO A 476 28.20 -3.12 -46.95
N ARG A 477 27.55 -2.29 -46.13
CA ARG A 477 28.13 -1.74 -44.89
C ARG A 477 28.57 -2.83 -43.90
N PRO A 478 27.79 -3.88 -43.61
CA PRO A 478 28.23 -4.98 -42.73
C PRO A 478 29.40 -5.79 -43.31
N CYS A 479 29.52 -5.89 -44.63
CA CYS A 479 30.61 -6.62 -45.27
C CYS A 479 31.95 -5.91 -45.05
N PHE A 480 31.95 -4.58 -45.12
CA PHE A 480 33.17 -3.76 -44.97
C PHE A 480 33.67 -3.63 -43.54
N VAL A 481 32.92 -4.12 -42.56
CA VAL A 481 33.39 -4.31 -41.19
C VAL A 481 34.51 -5.35 -41.14
N CYS A 482 34.36 -6.43 -41.90
CA CYS A 482 35.24 -7.59 -41.85
C CYS A 482 36.16 -7.71 -43.07
N HIS A 483 35.83 -7.04 -44.18
CA HIS A 483 36.53 -7.14 -45.45
C HIS A 483 36.97 -5.77 -45.97
N ASP A 484 38.22 -5.69 -46.42
CA ASP A 484 38.65 -4.53 -47.19
C ASP A 484 37.85 -4.47 -48.50
N PRO A 485 37.29 -3.31 -48.89
CA PRO A 485 36.53 -3.16 -50.14
C PRO A 485 37.32 -3.58 -51.40
N GLY A 486 38.65 -3.47 -51.37
CA GLY A 486 39.57 -3.90 -52.43
C GLY A 486 40.00 -5.37 -52.33
N SER A 487 39.63 -6.10 -51.27
CA SER A 487 40.09 -7.48 -51.07
C SER A 487 39.62 -8.45 -52.17
N GLN A 488 40.51 -9.37 -52.57
CA GLN A 488 40.17 -10.44 -53.51
C GLN A 488 39.11 -11.41 -52.95
N VAL A 489 38.97 -11.47 -51.63
CA VAL A 489 37.94 -12.29 -50.96
C VAL A 489 36.52 -11.83 -51.32
N LEU A 490 36.32 -10.56 -51.63
CA LEU A 490 35.03 -10.03 -52.10
C LEU A 490 34.82 -10.15 -53.62
N ALA A 491 35.84 -10.53 -54.39
CA ALA A 491 35.73 -10.62 -55.84
C ALA A 491 34.60 -11.56 -56.33
N PRO A 492 34.35 -12.74 -55.71
CA PRO A 492 33.24 -13.61 -56.09
C PRO A 492 31.85 -13.06 -55.73
N CYS A 493 31.79 -12.02 -54.89
CA CYS A 493 30.55 -11.42 -54.40
C CYS A 493 30.26 -10.06 -55.06
N ARG A 494 31.10 -9.60 -55.98
CA ARG A 494 30.83 -8.44 -56.84
C ARG A 494 30.24 -8.93 -58.15
#